data_AF-A0A959EDY0-F1
#
_entry.id   AF-A0A959EDY0-F1
#
_cell.length_a   1.000
_cell.length_b   1.000
_cell.length_c   1.000
_cell.angle_alpha   90.00
_cell.angle_beta   90.00
_cell.angle_gamma   90.00
#
_symmetry.space_group_name_H-M   'P 1'
#
loop_
_entity.id
_entity.type
_entity.pdbx_description
1 polymer ?
#
loop_
_entity_poly.entity_id
_entity_poly.type
_entity_poly.pdbx_seq_one_letter_code
_entity_poly.pdbx_strand_id
1 'polypeptide(L)'
;MKKLQVLLLSAALLSFSACNKKKVATLERELALKDEQIGQLEEQLNLAQSTQSSLLDRMADLSVVNKDGAESIKKSLENITQQYSFIQDLTTKIQSKDSLNLALVMNLKRSLSNINDEDIQVEVKGGFVHVSISDKLLFQSGSSRINQAAYSVLGKIATVVNDHDDMNLMVEGHTDD
;
A
#
# COMPACT_ATOMS: atom_id res chain seq x y z
N MET A 1 -62.60 -84.97 44.70
CA MET A 1 -62.84 -83.91 43.68
C MET A 1 -62.37 -82.52 44.11
N LYS A 2 -62.68 -82.02 45.32
CA LYS A 2 -62.28 -80.65 45.76
C LYS A 2 -60.76 -80.38 45.80
N LYS A 3 -59.91 -81.36 46.17
CA LYS A 3 -58.44 -81.20 46.20
C LYS A 3 -57.79 -81.04 44.82
N LEU A 4 -58.40 -81.62 43.77
CA LEU A 4 -57.86 -81.54 42.41
C LEU A 4 -58.16 -80.18 41.75
N GLN A 5 -59.31 -79.57 42.07
CA GLN A 5 -59.66 -78.23 41.59
C GLN A 5 -58.78 -77.13 42.20
N VAL A 6 -58.42 -77.24 43.49
CA VAL A 6 -57.54 -76.27 44.16
C VAL A 6 -56.11 -76.28 43.57
N LEU A 7 -55.62 -77.45 43.18
CA LEU A 7 -54.28 -77.62 42.61
C LEU A 7 -54.19 -77.11 41.15
N LEU A 8 -55.28 -77.24 40.39
CA LEU A 8 -55.42 -76.64 39.07
C LEU A 8 -55.50 -75.10 39.13
N LEU A 9 -56.21 -74.56 40.13
CA LEU A 9 -56.36 -73.12 40.30
C LEU A 9 -55.04 -72.45 40.73
N SER A 10 -54.25 -73.09 41.61
CA SER A 10 -52.95 -72.58 42.03
C SER A 10 -51.91 -72.63 40.90
N ALA A 11 -51.93 -73.69 40.08
CA ALA A 11 -51.09 -73.79 38.88
C ALA A 11 -51.40 -72.67 37.87
N ALA A 12 -52.69 -72.38 37.64
CA ALA A 12 -53.11 -71.30 36.75
C ALA A 12 -52.66 -69.91 37.23
N LEU A 13 -52.75 -69.61 38.54
CA LEU A 13 -52.26 -68.34 39.10
C LEU A 13 -50.73 -68.19 38.98
N LEU A 14 -49.98 -69.28 39.17
CA LEU A 14 -48.52 -69.29 39.02
C LEU A 14 -48.10 -69.06 37.56
N SER A 15 -48.79 -69.69 36.60
CA SER A 15 -48.54 -69.50 35.17
C SER A 15 -48.85 -68.06 34.71
N PHE A 16 -49.93 -67.46 35.22
CA PHE A 16 -50.30 -66.08 34.88
C PHE A 16 -49.28 -65.06 35.42
N SER A 17 -48.82 -65.25 36.65
CA SER A 17 -47.80 -64.39 37.28
C SER A 17 -46.44 -64.49 36.57
N ALA A 18 -46.06 -65.68 36.10
CA ALA A 18 -44.83 -65.88 35.33
C ALA A 18 -44.87 -65.20 33.95
N CYS A 19 -46.04 -65.15 33.31
CA CYS A 19 -46.22 -64.51 32.00
C CYS A 19 -46.11 -62.97 32.09
N ASN A 20 -46.66 -62.37 33.14
CA ASN A 20 -46.53 -60.92 33.38
C ASN A 20 -45.08 -60.51 33.71
N LYS A 21 -44.35 -61.30 34.50
CA LYS A 21 -42.91 -61.02 34.78
C LYS A 21 -42.06 -60.98 33.52
N LYS A 22 -42.33 -61.86 32.54
CA LYS A 22 -41.62 -61.87 31.26
C LYS A 22 -41.91 -60.60 30.44
N LYS A 23 -43.17 -60.14 30.40
CA LYS A 23 -43.55 -58.89 29.71
C LYS A 23 -42.93 -57.64 30.34
N VAL A 24 -42.89 -57.57 31.67
CA VAL A 24 -42.23 -56.46 32.37
C VAL A 24 -40.73 -56.45 32.06
N ALA A 25 -40.07 -57.61 32.12
CA ALA A 25 -38.65 -57.72 31.81
C ALA A 25 -38.28 -57.44 30.34
N THR A 26 -39.23 -57.56 29.40
CA THR A 26 -39.02 -57.14 28.00
C THR A 26 -39.20 -55.64 27.83
N LEU A 27 -40.19 -55.03 28.50
CA LEU A 27 -40.43 -53.59 28.45
C LEU A 27 -39.30 -52.80 29.12
N GLU A 28 -38.76 -53.30 30.24
CA GLU A 28 -37.60 -52.70 30.91
C GLU A 28 -36.34 -52.70 30.02
N ARG A 29 -36.14 -53.77 29.23
CA ARG A 29 -35.04 -53.82 28.24
C ARG A 29 -35.26 -52.84 27.09
N GLU A 30 -36.48 -52.71 26.61
CA GLU A 30 -36.80 -51.77 25.54
C GLU A 30 -36.63 -50.31 25.98
N LEU A 31 -37.04 -49.98 27.22
CA LEU A 31 -36.76 -48.67 27.83
C LEU A 31 -35.26 -48.40 27.92
N ALA A 32 -34.48 -49.34 28.44
CA ALA A 32 -33.03 -49.18 28.55
C ALA A 32 -32.36 -48.95 27.17
N LEU A 33 -32.80 -49.66 26.13
CA LEU A 33 -32.31 -49.46 24.76
C LEU A 33 -32.74 -48.10 24.19
N LYS A 34 -33.95 -47.63 24.52
CA LYS A 34 -34.42 -46.30 24.10
C LYS A 34 -33.69 -45.17 24.81
N ASP A 35 -33.42 -45.31 26.09
CA ASP A 35 -32.62 -44.36 26.86
C ASP A 35 -31.19 -44.27 26.33
N GLU A 36 -30.58 -45.41 25.94
CA GLU A 36 -29.29 -45.42 25.27
C GLU A 36 -29.33 -44.70 23.91
N GLN A 37 -30.38 -44.95 23.09
CA GLN A 37 -30.57 -44.24 21.83
C GLN A 37 -30.75 -42.73 22.03
N ILE A 38 -31.50 -42.31 23.06
CA ILE A 38 -31.69 -40.91 23.40
C ILE A 38 -30.35 -40.28 23.79
N GLY A 39 -29.56 -40.94 24.64
CA GLY A 39 -28.23 -40.45 25.01
C GLY A 39 -27.29 -40.29 23.81
N GLN A 40 -27.28 -41.25 22.89
CA GLN A 40 -26.51 -41.15 21.65
C GLN A 40 -26.97 -40.00 20.74
N LEU A 41 -28.29 -39.79 20.63
CA LEU A 41 -28.85 -38.70 19.84
C LEU A 41 -28.55 -37.33 20.48
N GLU A 42 -28.61 -37.24 21.81
CA GLU A 42 -28.23 -36.03 22.56
C GLU A 42 -26.73 -35.71 22.39
N GLU A 43 -25.86 -36.72 22.41
CA GLU A 43 -24.43 -36.55 22.17
C GLU A 43 -24.16 -36.07 20.73
N GLN A 44 -24.82 -36.65 19.74
CA GLN A 44 -24.72 -36.20 18.34
C GLN A 44 -25.22 -34.77 18.16
N LEU A 45 -26.31 -34.39 18.85
CA LEU A 45 -26.86 -33.04 18.79
C LEU A 45 -25.89 -32.04 19.41
N ASN A 46 -25.31 -32.36 20.57
CA ASN A 46 -24.28 -31.53 21.20
C ASN A 46 -23.03 -31.39 20.32
N LEU A 47 -22.57 -32.48 19.70
CA LEU A 47 -21.44 -32.45 18.77
C LEU A 47 -21.76 -31.58 17.54
N ALA A 48 -22.96 -31.74 16.95
CA ALA A 48 -23.40 -30.95 15.82
C ALA A 48 -23.51 -29.45 16.17
N GLN A 49 -24.06 -29.13 17.34
CA GLN A 49 -24.18 -27.76 17.83
C GLN A 49 -22.81 -27.12 18.10
N SER A 50 -21.89 -27.87 18.72
CA SER A 50 -20.50 -27.45 18.92
C SER A 50 -19.78 -27.21 17.60
N THR A 51 -19.95 -28.12 16.63
CA THR A 51 -19.38 -27.98 15.29
C THR A 51 -19.92 -26.74 14.59
N GLN A 52 -21.22 -26.49 14.65
CA GLN A 52 -21.86 -25.30 14.08
C GLN A 52 -21.31 -24.02 14.70
N SER A 53 -21.14 -23.99 16.03
CA SER A 53 -20.56 -22.83 16.72
C SER A 53 -19.12 -22.58 16.28
N SER A 54 -18.30 -23.63 16.14
CA SER A 54 -16.92 -23.49 15.67
C SER A 54 -16.84 -23.01 14.21
N LEU A 55 -17.76 -23.45 13.35
CA LEU A 55 -17.82 -22.98 11.97
C LEU A 55 -18.19 -21.49 11.90
N LEU A 56 -19.15 -21.04 12.70
CA LEU A 56 -19.53 -19.62 12.77
C LEU A 56 -18.38 -18.72 13.23
N ASP A 57 -17.64 -19.16 14.25
CA ASP A 57 -16.45 -18.45 14.76
C ASP A 57 -15.38 -18.29 13.68
N ARG A 58 -15.06 -19.36 12.96
CA ARG A 58 -14.13 -19.32 11.83
C ARG A 58 -14.59 -18.41 10.70
N MET A 59 -15.90 -18.36 10.42
CA MET A 59 -16.45 -17.45 9.42
C MET A 59 -16.36 -15.98 9.87
N ALA A 60 -16.56 -15.70 11.15
CA ALA A 60 -16.40 -14.36 11.71
C ALA A 60 -14.94 -13.90 11.61
N ASP A 61 -13.98 -14.75 11.99
CA ASP A 61 -12.55 -14.47 11.85
C ASP A 61 -12.16 -14.21 10.39
N LEU A 62 -12.60 -15.05 9.45
CA LEU A 62 -12.35 -14.85 8.02
C LEU A 62 -12.96 -13.54 7.51
N SER A 63 -14.15 -13.15 8.00
CA SER A 63 -14.79 -11.89 7.63
C SER A 63 -14.02 -10.68 8.14
N VAL A 64 -13.49 -10.73 9.36
CA VAL A 64 -12.68 -9.65 9.93
C VAL A 64 -11.35 -9.54 9.19
N VAL A 65 -10.64 -10.66 8.97
CA VAL A 65 -9.40 -10.68 8.20
C VAL A 65 -9.60 -10.16 6.78
N ASN A 66 -10.71 -10.49 6.13
CA ASN A 66 -11.02 -9.98 4.79
C ASN A 66 -11.27 -8.46 4.79
N LYS A 67 -11.88 -7.92 5.85
CA LYS A 67 -12.09 -6.47 6.00
C LYS A 67 -10.76 -5.74 6.20
N ASP A 68 -9.91 -6.24 7.09
CA ASP A 68 -8.59 -5.65 7.37
C ASP A 68 -7.65 -5.75 6.16
N GLY A 69 -7.72 -6.86 5.42
CA GLY A 69 -7.01 -7.05 4.16
C GLY A 69 -7.48 -6.06 3.08
N ALA A 70 -8.79 -5.90 2.91
CA ALA A 70 -9.36 -4.93 1.97
C ALA A 70 -8.99 -3.48 2.33
N GLU A 71 -8.97 -3.13 3.61
CA GLU A 71 -8.56 -1.80 4.08
C GLU A 71 -7.06 -1.55 3.86
N SER A 72 -6.23 -2.55 4.10
CA SER A 72 -4.78 -2.48 3.83
C SER A 72 -4.49 -2.30 2.33
N ILE A 73 -5.22 -3.02 1.47
CA ILE A 73 -5.13 -2.86 0.00
C ILE A 73 -5.59 -1.46 -0.41
N LYS A 74 -6.72 -0.97 0.11
CA LYS A 74 -7.23 0.38 -0.17
C LYS A 74 -6.20 1.45 0.19
N LYS A 75 -5.62 1.38 1.39
CA LYS A 75 -4.58 2.32 1.84
C LYS A 75 -3.33 2.27 0.96
N SER A 76 -2.92 1.07 0.54
CA SER A 76 -1.81 0.90 -0.40
C SER A 76 -2.13 1.52 -1.77
N LEU A 77 -3.35 1.35 -2.26
CA LEU A 77 -3.82 1.95 -3.50
C LEU A 77 -3.82 3.48 -3.43
N GLU A 78 -4.34 4.05 -2.34
CA GLU A 78 -4.35 5.50 -2.11
C GLU A 78 -2.92 6.08 -2.08
N ASN A 79 -2.00 5.43 -1.37
CA ASN A 79 -0.58 5.81 -1.33
C ASN A 79 0.07 5.75 -2.73
N ILE A 80 -0.24 4.72 -3.52
CA ILE A 80 0.27 4.58 -4.89
C ILE A 80 -0.29 5.70 -5.77
N THR A 81 -1.59 5.98 -5.72
CA THR A 81 -2.23 7.06 -6.49
C THR A 81 -1.64 8.44 -6.13
N GLN A 82 -1.42 8.70 -4.85
CA GLN A 82 -0.77 9.93 -4.39
C GLN A 82 0.66 10.06 -4.95
N GLN A 83 1.44 8.98 -4.92
CA GLN A 83 2.79 8.97 -5.51
C GLN A 83 2.77 9.22 -7.02
N TYR A 84 1.84 8.62 -7.76
CA TYR A 84 1.69 8.87 -9.20
C TYR A 84 1.38 10.34 -9.50
N SER A 85 0.46 10.95 -8.74
CA SER A 85 0.13 12.38 -8.91
C SER A 85 1.34 13.28 -8.62
N PHE A 86 2.12 12.97 -7.59
CA PHE A 86 3.35 13.71 -7.27
C PHE A 86 4.42 13.58 -8.37
N ILE A 87 4.63 12.38 -8.91
CA ILE A 87 5.56 12.16 -10.03
C ILE A 87 5.13 12.94 -11.29
N GLN A 88 3.83 12.97 -11.57
CA GLN A 88 3.28 13.73 -12.69
C GLN A 88 3.55 15.23 -12.53
N ASP A 89 3.26 15.80 -11.35
CA ASP A 89 3.53 17.20 -11.03
C ASP A 89 5.03 17.54 -11.13
N LEU A 90 5.90 16.68 -10.58
CA LEU A 90 7.35 16.83 -10.72
C LEU A 90 7.79 16.83 -12.18
N THR A 91 7.27 15.91 -12.99
CA THR A 91 7.62 15.80 -14.41
C THR A 91 7.22 17.07 -15.16
N THR A 92 6.02 17.60 -14.91
CA THR A 92 5.57 18.86 -15.51
C THR A 92 6.44 20.05 -15.09
N LYS A 93 6.81 20.12 -13.80
CA LYS A 93 7.73 21.16 -13.29
C LYS A 93 9.12 21.07 -13.91
N ILE A 94 9.68 19.87 -14.04
CA ILE A 94 10.99 19.65 -14.68
C ILE A 94 10.93 20.09 -16.15
N GLN A 95 9.91 19.67 -16.90
CA GLN A 95 9.74 20.07 -18.30
C GLN A 95 9.60 21.60 -18.46
N SER A 96 8.86 22.25 -17.56
CA SER A 96 8.74 23.71 -17.55
C SER A 96 10.08 24.38 -17.23
N LYS A 97 10.87 23.82 -16.33
CA LYS A 97 12.20 24.35 -15.97
C LYS A 97 13.17 24.23 -17.15
N ASP A 98 13.16 23.10 -17.84
CA ASP A 98 14.05 22.85 -18.98
C ASP A 98 13.71 23.76 -20.16
N SER A 99 12.42 24.04 -20.41
CA SER A 99 12.02 24.96 -21.47
C SER A 99 12.43 26.41 -21.19
N LEU A 100 12.30 26.87 -19.94
CA LEU A 100 12.80 28.18 -19.50
C LEU A 100 14.32 28.27 -19.66
N ASN A 101 15.03 27.22 -19.25
CA ASN A 101 16.47 27.14 -19.35
C ASN A 101 16.95 27.19 -20.81
N LEU A 102 16.28 26.46 -21.71
CA LEU A 102 16.56 26.51 -23.14
C LEU A 102 16.31 27.90 -23.72
N ALA A 103 15.20 28.55 -23.36
CA ALA A 103 14.89 29.91 -23.80
C ALA A 103 15.95 30.91 -23.35
N LEU A 104 16.40 30.80 -22.09
CA LEU A 104 17.47 31.62 -21.53
C LEU A 104 18.78 31.45 -22.31
N VAL A 105 19.20 30.22 -22.59
CA VAL A 105 20.40 29.95 -23.42
C VAL A 105 20.28 30.54 -24.80
N MET A 106 19.12 30.41 -25.45
CA MET A 106 18.90 30.98 -26.78
C MET A 106 18.95 32.50 -26.76
N ASN A 107 18.36 33.15 -25.75
CA ASN A 107 18.42 34.60 -25.57
C ASN A 107 19.83 35.08 -25.28
N LEU A 108 20.59 34.39 -24.42
CA LEU A 108 21.98 34.69 -24.13
C LEU A 108 22.85 34.51 -25.38
N LYS A 109 22.77 33.36 -26.07
CA LYS A 109 23.51 33.12 -27.31
C LYS A 109 23.19 34.17 -28.38
N ARG A 110 21.91 34.54 -28.54
CA ARG A 110 21.51 35.58 -29.49
C ARG A 110 22.10 36.94 -29.12
N SER A 111 22.01 37.34 -27.85
CA SER A 111 22.57 38.61 -27.37
C SER A 111 24.10 38.65 -27.49
N LEU A 112 24.76 37.51 -27.31
CA LEU A 112 26.22 37.37 -27.31
C LEU A 112 26.81 37.01 -28.70
N SER A 113 25.99 36.66 -29.70
CA SER A 113 26.41 36.23 -31.05
C SER A 113 27.32 37.19 -31.83
N ASN A 114 27.45 38.44 -31.39
CA ASN A 114 28.38 39.43 -31.97
C ASN A 114 29.75 39.46 -31.27
N ILE A 115 30.00 38.53 -30.34
CA ILE A 115 31.25 38.37 -29.59
C ILE A 115 31.83 37.02 -30.00
N ASN A 116 33.15 36.95 -30.19
CA ASN A 116 33.81 35.73 -30.62
C ASN A 116 33.52 34.58 -29.65
N ASP A 117 33.13 33.42 -30.17
CA ASP A 117 32.82 32.20 -29.39
C ASP A 117 34.02 31.72 -28.54
N GLU A 118 35.24 32.15 -28.85
CA GLU A 118 36.44 31.85 -28.03
C GLU A 118 36.48 32.61 -26.69
N ASP A 119 35.78 33.75 -26.61
CA ASP A 119 35.82 34.63 -25.44
C ASP A 119 34.65 34.39 -24.47
N ILE A 120 33.55 33.78 -24.93
CA ILE A 120 32.36 33.50 -24.11
C ILE A 120 31.74 32.17 -24.49
N GLN A 121 31.47 31.33 -23.49
CA GLN A 121 30.81 30.04 -23.64
C GLN A 121 29.57 29.96 -22.74
N VAL A 122 28.43 29.53 -23.30
CA VAL A 122 27.17 29.35 -22.56
C VAL A 122 26.71 27.90 -22.66
N GLU A 123 26.64 27.22 -21.52
CA GLU A 123 26.29 25.80 -21.42
C GLU A 123 25.25 25.53 -20.33
N VAL A 124 24.48 24.47 -20.51
CA VAL A 124 23.52 23.99 -19.52
C VAL A 124 24.04 22.71 -18.91
N LYS A 125 24.22 22.70 -17.58
CA LYS A 125 24.65 21.52 -16.86
C LYS A 125 23.89 21.38 -15.55
N GLY A 126 23.27 20.22 -15.32
CA GLY A 126 22.56 19.92 -14.06
C GLY A 126 21.42 20.88 -13.75
N GLY A 127 20.84 21.55 -14.75
CA GLY A 127 19.78 22.53 -14.56
C GLY A 127 20.27 23.94 -14.19
N PHE A 128 21.58 24.20 -14.20
CA PHE A 128 22.18 25.52 -14.08
C PHE A 128 22.69 25.98 -15.45
N VAL A 129 22.58 27.29 -15.74
CA VAL A 129 23.23 27.92 -16.88
C VAL A 129 24.62 28.37 -16.44
N HIS A 130 25.64 27.82 -17.09
CA HIS A 130 27.02 28.24 -16.94
C HIS A 130 27.36 29.22 -18.04
N VAL A 131 27.84 30.40 -17.65
CA VAL A 131 28.39 31.40 -18.56
C VAL A 131 29.87 31.54 -18.23
N SER A 132 30.72 30.97 -19.07
CA SER A 132 32.18 31.07 -18.97
C SER A 132 32.65 32.25 -19.80
N ILE A 133 33.48 33.11 -19.23
CA ILE A 133 34.05 34.28 -19.91
C ILE A 133 35.57 34.22 -19.77
N SER A 134 36.30 34.46 -20.87
CA SER A 134 37.76 34.43 -20.86
C SER A 134 38.34 35.59 -20.03
N ASP A 135 39.41 35.32 -19.27
CA ASP A 135 40.13 36.34 -18.51
C ASP A 135 40.62 37.49 -19.40
N LYS A 136 41.14 37.15 -20.59
CA LYS A 136 41.60 38.10 -21.61
C LYS A 136 40.51 39.06 -22.08
N LEU A 137 39.24 38.64 -22.08
CA LEU A 137 38.11 39.51 -22.41
C LEU A 137 37.78 40.44 -21.24
N LEU A 138 37.78 39.90 -20.01
CA LEU A 138 37.39 40.62 -18.79
C LEU A 138 38.44 41.63 -18.33
N PHE A 139 39.72 41.27 -18.39
CA PHE A 139 40.81 41.98 -17.75
C PHE A 139 41.96 42.25 -18.71
N GLN A 140 42.77 43.27 -18.37
CA GLN A 140 44.06 43.47 -19.02
C GLN A 140 45.13 42.64 -18.31
N SER A 141 46.12 42.13 -19.03
CA SER A 141 47.20 41.33 -18.45
C SER A 141 47.84 42.05 -17.24
N GLY A 142 47.86 41.36 -16.08
CA GLY A 142 48.40 41.88 -14.83
C GLY A 142 47.53 42.91 -14.10
N SER A 143 46.26 43.08 -14.49
CA SER A 143 45.34 44.06 -13.92
C SER A 143 44.02 43.42 -13.53
N SER A 144 43.51 43.73 -12.33
CA SER A 144 42.15 43.36 -11.90
C SER A 144 41.08 44.34 -12.37
N ARG A 145 41.45 45.33 -13.19
CA ARG A 145 40.51 46.33 -13.70
C ARG A 145 39.79 45.80 -14.94
N ILE A 146 38.45 45.84 -14.89
CA ILE A 146 37.58 45.42 -15.98
C ILE A 146 37.88 46.26 -17.24
N ASN A 147 38.08 45.57 -18.35
CA ASN A 147 38.30 46.17 -19.66
C ASN A 147 37.02 46.84 -20.19
N GLN A 148 37.15 47.93 -20.96
CA GLN A 148 36.00 48.62 -21.55
C GLN A 148 35.17 47.71 -22.47
N ALA A 149 35.81 46.76 -23.16
CA ALA A 149 35.14 45.78 -24.00
C ALA A 149 34.24 44.82 -23.18
N ALA A 150 34.65 44.47 -21.96
CA ALA A 150 33.91 43.57 -21.07
C ALA A 150 32.60 44.19 -20.57
N TYR A 151 32.52 45.51 -20.40
CA TYR A 151 31.29 46.19 -19.97
C TYR A 151 30.11 45.96 -20.93
N SER A 152 30.38 45.84 -22.24
CA SER A 152 29.34 45.54 -23.23
C SER A 152 28.76 44.14 -23.03
N VAL A 153 29.62 43.17 -22.68
CA VAL A 153 29.23 41.78 -22.42
C VAL A 153 28.46 41.67 -21.11
N LEU A 154 29.04 42.21 -20.04
CA LEU A 154 28.44 42.19 -18.71
C LEU A 154 27.10 42.93 -18.69
N GLY A 155 26.95 44.01 -19.47
CA GLY A 155 25.67 44.72 -19.61
C GLY A 155 24.57 43.87 -20.26
N LYS A 156 24.90 43.03 -21.24
CA LYS A 156 23.95 42.10 -21.86
C LYS A 156 23.51 41.00 -20.90
N ILE A 157 24.46 40.45 -20.13
CA ILE A 157 24.15 39.47 -19.07
C ILE A 157 23.28 40.11 -18.00
N ALA A 158 23.62 41.33 -17.56
CA ALA A 158 22.85 42.07 -16.56
C ALA A 158 21.41 42.36 -17.02
N THR A 159 21.20 42.63 -18.30
CA THR A 159 19.84 42.82 -18.86
C THR A 159 19.03 41.52 -18.74
N VAL A 160 19.61 40.39 -19.14
CA VAL A 160 18.94 39.08 -19.07
C VAL A 160 18.69 38.64 -17.63
N VAL A 161 19.59 38.97 -16.72
CA VAL A 161 19.40 38.70 -15.27
C VAL A 161 18.28 39.57 -14.70
N ASN A 162 18.22 40.86 -15.06
CA ASN A 162 17.18 41.78 -14.57
C ASN A 162 15.79 41.49 -15.16
N ASP A 163 15.70 40.84 -16.32
CA ASP A 163 14.41 40.47 -16.92
C ASP A 163 13.76 39.26 -16.19
N HIS A 164 14.49 38.58 -15.31
CA HIS A 164 14.07 37.36 -14.60
C HIS A 164 14.44 37.42 -13.11
N ASP A 165 13.58 38.05 -12.30
CA ASP A 165 13.76 38.30 -10.85
C ASP A 165 13.80 37.03 -9.96
N ASP A 166 13.47 35.86 -10.50
CA ASP A 166 13.38 34.58 -9.79
C ASP A 166 14.66 33.72 -9.89
N MET A 167 15.75 34.27 -10.41
CA MET A 167 17.03 33.56 -10.60
C MET A 167 18.04 33.85 -9.49
N ASN A 168 18.75 32.81 -9.03
CA ASN A 168 19.91 32.96 -8.15
C ASN A 168 21.19 33.02 -9.00
N LEU A 169 21.95 34.11 -8.85
CA LEU A 169 23.23 34.31 -9.53
C LEU A 169 24.39 33.97 -8.59
N MET A 170 25.33 33.14 -9.06
CA MET A 170 26.62 32.88 -8.42
C MET A 170 27.74 33.31 -9.36
N VAL A 171 28.76 33.98 -8.83
CA VAL A 171 29.93 34.42 -9.60
C VAL A 171 31.17 33.80 -8.97
N GLU A 172 31.91 33.03 -9.77
CA GLU A 172 33.15 32.36 -9.38
C GLU A 172 34.27 32.73 -10.36
N GLY A 173 35.48 32.95 -9.83
CA GLY A 173 36.67 33.24 -10.62
C GLY A 173 37.68 32.11 -10.47
N HIS A 174 38.25 31.65 -11.58
CA HIS A 174 39.32 30.67 -11.62
C HIS A 174 40.55 31.31 -12.29
N THR A 175 41.73 31.10 -11.72
CA THR A 175 43.01 31.42 -12.35
C THR A 175 43.71 30.11 -12.70
N ASP A 176 44.31 30.06 -13.87
CA ASP A 176 45.21 29.00 -14.31
C ASP A 176 46.53 29.03 -13.50
N ASP A 177 46.98 27.86 -13.05
CA ASP A 177 48.30 27.65 -12.43
C ASP A 177 49.44 27.67 -13.48
#